data_AF-A0AAN7AW24-F1
#
_entry.id   AF-A0AAN7AW24-F1
#
_cell.length_a   1.000
_cell.length_b   1.000
_cell.length_c   1.000
_cell.angle_alpha   90.00
_cell.angle_beta   90.00
_cell.angle_gamma   90.00
#
_symmetry.space_group_name_H-M   'P 1'
#
loop_
_entity.id
_entity.type
_entity.pdbx_description
1 polymer ?
#
loop_
_entity_poly.entity_id
_entity_poly.type
_entity_poly.pdbx_seq_one_letter_code
_entity_poly.pdbx_strand_id
1 'polypeptide(L)'
;MASLFSSLLLLGAAVSPVHARLAAWWNGAGPQIILQNETTGFIRYSKCNLFDNPKYSYTDGSVFSLTIKPKNDTPLAGSGYWSNEFTAASIYYLTERYEIANALFHCNMTTGLFESKGNWIISQEAPSVHPNTGLASSLLGEVGGYRLFYHNKDGQVAQLGYTRDDGQWLYKGMISKDVNTVPALGVAFSGKENITVVSTRDDKNIGITRYNSEKTWWRSALPQALQGEADVINSKVNKTDIAINETAPVNFTLPAYDAATKGMGLSIDRNFTRFIWYIGTDKKIHQIGNTNYFWSIRENQTEAFWPEADEPNASLGVASNMQASLVHLYYMSKGKLIQAKFENDSWKAFSNVPEPPAQQATTSPTPAPTTATESPASNNPDVPNEGLSTGAKAGIGVGVSLGVIALGVLIAVLFLIKRKSHNGFEHPPQQHSDDGSTLAPTTPSPSYGVPHHPQNPGMVHYNNIAPQYHNNQMAQYDNYAWDQKQYGPIPPSSSPPVSQPYSSPRSAYAPIHQLDSETRPTELCAQPLYELPNQANSHELVAESAQRRAEQLQQQQQQQQGQQMYQQQQAQQQPQEQMYEGQLPPRYQQ
;
A
#
# COMPACT_ATOMS: atom_id res chain seq x y z
N MET A 1 3.31 37.93 -63.31
CA MET A 1 2.20 37.59 -62.40
C MET A 1 1.89 36.10 -62.55
N ALA A 2 2.43 35.27 -61.68
CA ALA A 2 2.06 33.86 -61.53
C ALA A 2 2.36 33.52 -60.07
N SER A 3 1.33 33.32 -59.25
CA SER A 3 1.48 33.22 -57.80
C SER A 3 0.40 32.30 -57.24
N LEU A 4 0.83 31.44 -56.31
CA LEU A 4 0.01 30.70 -55.35
C LEU A 4 -1.09 29.79 -55.91
N PHE A 5 -0.83 28.47 -55.87
CA PHE A 5 -1.73 27.48 -55.26
C PHE A 5 -1.00 26.14 -55.01
N SER A 6 0.07 26.18 -54.18
CA SER A 6 0.56 24.95 -53.53
C SER A 6 -0.33 24.66 -52.34
N SER A 7 -1.27 23.72 -52.51
CA SER A 7 -2.17 23.28 -51.44
C SER A 7 -1.37 22.47 -50.41
N LEU A 8 -1.08 23.09 -49.26
CA LEU A 8 -0.42 22.43 -48.15
C LEU A 8 -1.40 21.45 -47.49
N LEU A 9 -1.32 20.17 -47.84
CA LEU A 9 -2.04 19.09 -47.17
C LEU A 9 -1.42 18.86 -45.78
N LEU A 10 -1.79 19.73 -44.84
CA LEU A 10 -1.67 19.46 -43.40
C LEU A 10 -2.65 18.33 -43.05
N LEU A 11 -2.20 17.09 -43.30
CA LEU A 11 -2.65 15.92 -42.56
C LEU A 11 -2.26 16.15 -41.10
N GLY A 12 -3.13 16.86 -40.38
CA GLY A 12 -3.14 16.84 -38.94
C GLY A 12 -3.42 15.40 -38.51
N ALA A 13 -2.36 14.63 -38.30
CA ALA A 13 -2.44 13.46 -37.45
C ALA A 13 -2.98 13.96 -36.12
N ALA A 14 -4.27 13.70 -35.86
CA ALA A 14 -4.83 13.89 -34.54
C ALA A 14 -3.98 13.03 -33.61
N VAL A 15 -3.11 13.68 -32.83
CA VAL A 15 -2.30 13.01 -31.84
C VAL A 15 -3.29 12.44 -30.84
N SER A 16 -3.60 11.15 -30.99
CA SER A 16 -4.42 10.43 -30.03
C SER A 16 -3.82 10.70 -28.65
N PRO A 17 -4.60 11.20 -27.69
CA PRO A 17 -4.09 11.51 -26.36
C PRO A 17 -3.51 10.21 -25.79
N VAL A 18 -2.20 10.20 -25.52
CA VAL A 18 -1.50 8.95 -25.22
C VAL A 18 -1.67 8.61 -23.75
N HIS A 19 -2.24 7.45 -23.46
CA HIS A 19 -2.66 7.06 -22.11
C HIS A 19 -1.66 6.12 -21.42
N ALA A 20 -1.81 5.95 -20.09
CA ALA A 20 -1.08 4.93 -19.32
C ALA A 20 -1.61 3.51 -19.63
N ARG A 21 -1.12 2.91 -20.71
CA ARG A 21 -1.55 1.59 -21.21
C ARG A 21 -0.96 0.38 -20.48
N LEU A 22 -0.20 0.61 -19.41
CA LEU A 22 0.48 -0.38 -18.57
C LEU A 22 0.12 -0.11 -17.12
N ALA A 23 -0.25 -1.15 -16.38
CA ALA A 23 -0.42 -1.08 -14.93
C ALA A 23 0.17 -2.31 -14.25
N ALA A 24 0.59 -2.15 -13.00
CA ALA A 24 1.01 -3.25 -12.14
C ALA A 24 0.53 -3.01 -10.71
N TRP A 25 0.40 -4.07 -9.92
CA TRP A 25 0.09 -3.99 -8.48
C TRP A 25 0.65 -5.21 -7.74
N TRP A 26 0.83 -5.09 -6.43
CA TRP A 26 1.12 -6.23 -5.57
C TRP A 26 -0.19 -6.88 -5.13
N ASN A 27 -0.35 -8.20 -5.36
CA ASN A 27 -1.57 -8.93 -5.01
C ASN A 27 -1.51 -9.62 -3.62
N GLY A 28 -0.44 -9.39 -2.85
CA GLY A 28 -0.19 -10.07 -1.58
C GLY A 28 0.88 -11.17 -1.69
N ALA A 29 0.89 -11.93 -2.79
CA ALA A 29 1.85 -13.00 -3.05
C ALA A 29 2.88 -12.69 -4.15
N GLY A 30 2.62 -11.69 -5.00
CA GLY A 30 3.53 -11.25 -6.05
C GLY A 30 3.04 -10.02 -6.83
N PRO A 31 3.84 -9.53 -7.79
CA PRO A 31 3.43 -8.49 -8.71
C PRO A 31 2.57 -9.08 -9.85
N GLN A 32 1.44 -8.45 -10.14
CA GLN A 32 0.62 -8.72 -11.31
C GLN A 32 0.74 -7.54 -12.28
N ILE A 33 0.95 -7.83 -13.57
CA ILE A 33 1.17 -6.84 -14.62
C ILE A 33 0.06 -6.97 -15.67
N ILE A 34 -0.42 -5.84 -16.21
CA ILE A 34 -1.35 -5.77 -17.35
C ILE A 34 -0.90 -4.71 -18.36
N LEU A 35 -0.97 -5.02 -19.65
CA LEU A 35 -0.53 -4.14 -20.75
C LEU A 35 -1.52 -4.24 -21.93
N GLN A 36 -1.95 -3.12 -22.50
CA GLN A 36 -2.77 -3.13 -23.71
C GLN A 36 -1.89 -3.27 -24.97
N ASN A 37 -2.28 -4.17 -25.87
CA ASN A 37 -1.72 -4.26 -27.21
C ASN A 37 -2.24 -3.09 -28.08
N GLU A 38 -1.33 -2.31 -28.67
CA GLU A 38 -1.65 -1.14 -29.49
C GLU A 38 -2.49 -1.47 -30.73
N THR A 39 -2.19 -2.58 -31.39
CA THR A 39 -2.80 -2.99 -32.66
C THR A 39 -4.20 -3.56 -32.46
N THR A 40 -4.39 -4.43 -31.45
CA THR A 40 -5.65 -5.15 -31.25
C THR A 40 -6.56 -4.53 -30.19
N GLY A 41 -6.06 -3.62 -29.36
CA GLY A 41 -6.77 -3.09 -28.20
C GLY A 41 -6.96 -4.10 -27.05
N PHE A 42 -6.45 -5.34 -27.18
CA PHE A 42 -6.60 -6.36 -26.15
C PHE A 42 -5.71 -6.09 -24.94
N ILE A 43 -6.27 -6.26 -23.73
CA ILE A 43 -5.52 -6.16 -22.48
C ILE A 43 -4.94 -7.54 -22.16
N ARG A 44 -3.61 -7.63 -22.15
CA ARG A 44 -2.81 -8.81 -21.80
C ARG A 44 -2.35 -8.75 -20.36
N TYR A 45 -2.00 -9.90 -19.79
CA TYR A 45 -1.54 -10.01 -18.39
C TYR A 45 -0.35 -10.96 -18.23
N SER A 46 0.43 -10.77 -17.17
CA SER A 46 1.42 -11.76 -16.72
C SER A 46 0.74 -12.96 -16.07
N LYS A 47 1.27 -14.18 -16.23
CA LYS A 47 0.71 -15.42 -15.67
C LYS A 47 0.43 -15.28 -14.17
N CYS A 48 -0.83 -15.51 -13.79
CA CYS A 48 -1.37 -15.15 -12.47
C CYS A 48 -1.03 -16.14 -11.34
N ASN A 49 -0.38 -17.27 -11.66
CA ASN A 49 -0.03 -18.35 -10.75
C ASN A 49 1.49 -18.46 -10.45
N LEU A 50 2.29 -17.46 -10.84
CA LEU A 50 3.76 -17.49 -10.71
C LEU A 50 4.33 -16.57 -9.62
N PHE A 51 3.47 -15.94 -8.82
CA PHE A 51 3.86 -15.15 -7.64
C PHE A 51 4.95 -14.11 -7.97
N ASP A 52 6.07 -14.06 -7.23
CA ASP A 52 7.17 -13.10 -7.45
C ASP A 52 7.99 -13.31 -8.74
N ASN A 53 7.63 -14.29 -9.59
CA ASN A 53 8.27 -14.58 -10.87
C ASN A 53 7.32 -14.33 -12.06
N PRO A 54 6.92 -13.07 -12.33
CA PRO A 54 5.97 -12.76 -13.38
C PRO A 54 6.51 -13.14 -14.75
N LYS A 55 5.69 -13.83 -15.55
CA LYS A 55 5.97 -14.14 -16.95
C LYS A 55 4.92 -13.55 -17.86
N TYR A 56 5.33 -12.90 -18.93
CA TYR A 56 4.44 -12.13 -19.82
C TYR A 56 4.73 -12.47 -21.28
N SER A 57 3.69 -12.61 -22.12
CA SER A 57 3.84 -12.86 -23.55
C SER A 57 2.91 -11.99 -24.38
N TYR A 58 3.41 -11.55 -25.53
CA TYR A 58 2.67 -10.81 -26.55
C TYR A 58 1.82 -11.70 -27.46
N THR A 59 2.01 -13.03 -27.40
CA THR A 59 1.48 -13.99 -28.39
C THR A 59 0.66 -15.11 -27.76
N ASP A 60 0.85 -15.43 -26.48
CA ASP A 60 0.10 -16.50 -25.81
C ASP A 60 -1.37 -16.13 -25.50
N GLY A 61 -2.11 -17.06 -24.89
CA GLY A 61 -3.50 -16.89 -24.47
C GLY A 61 -3.72 -16.03 -23.21
N SER A 62 -2.71 -15.32 -22.68
CA SER A 62 -2.84 -14.49 -21.48
C SER A 62 -3.50 -13.13 -21.80
N VAL A 63 -4.75 -13.19 -22.25
CA VAL A 63 -5.59 -12.06 -22.67
C VAL A 63 -6.88 -12.08 -21.85
N PHE A 64 -7.32 -10.94 -21.31
CA PHE A 64 -8.60 -10.88 -20.61
C PHE A 64 -9.78 -11.04 -21.57
N SER A 65 -10.68 -11.98 -21.26
CA SER A 65 -11.98 -12.07 -21.93
C SER A 65 -12.93 -11.01 -21.35
N LEU A 66 -13.21 -9.98 -22.16
CA LEU A 66 -14.02 -8.82 -21.80
C LEU A 66 -15.28 -8.75 -22.66
N THR A 67 -16.43 -8.59 -22.01
CA THR A 67 -17.72 -8.40 -22.70
C THR A 67 -17.95 -6.94 -23.08
N ILE A 68 -17.32 -6.01 -22.35
CA ILE A 68 -17.29 -4.58 -22.65
C ILE A 68 -15.95 -4.28 -23.33
N LYS A 69 -15.98 -3.69 -24.53
CA LYS A 69 -14.76 -3.44 -25.30
C LYS A 69 -13.96 -2.25 -24.71
N PRO A 70 -12.66 -2.40 -24.41
CA PRO A 70 -11.81 -1.26 -24.08
C PRO A 70 -11.57 -0.37 -25.30
N LYS A 71 -11.45 0.94 -25.08
CA LYS A 71 -10.92 1.90 -26.05
C LYS A 71 -9.47 1.50 -26.41
N ASN A 72 -9.06 1.68 -27.67
CA ASN A 72 -7.64 1.59 -28.03
C ASN A 72 -6.84 2.70 -27.34
N ASP A 73 -5.69 2.34 -26.79
CA ASP A 73 -4.91 3.19 -25.89
C ASP A 73 -5.79 3.69 -24.72
N THR A 74 -6.33 2.76 -23.95
CA THR A 74 -7.05 3.08 -22.70
C THR A 74 -6.04 3.30 -21.57
N PRO A 75 -6.30 4.22 -20.62
CA PRO A 75 -5.64 4.14 -19.33
C PRO A 75 -5.97 2.79 -18.69
N LEU A 76 -5.00 2.17 -18.03
CA LEU A 76 -5.19 0.97 -17.24
C LEU A 76 -4.94 1.25 -15.77
N ALA A 77 -5.77 0.66 -14.92
CA ALA A 77 -5.46 0.47 -13.51
C ALA A 77 -5.84 -0.97 -13.10
N GLY A 78 -5.23 -1.45 -12.02
CA GLY A 78 -5.55 -2.77 -11.47
C GLY A 78 -5.29 -2.87 -9.98
N SER A 79 -6.03 -3.76 -9.33
CA SER A 79 -5.84 -4.13 -7.93
C SER A 79 -6.33 -5.56 -7.73
N GLY A 80 -5.78 -6.25 -6.75
CA GLY A 80 -6.07 -7.67 -6.56
C GLY A 80 -5.56 -8.18 -5.23
N TYR A 81 -5.91 -9.41 -4.91
CA TYR A 81 -5.53 -10.09 -3.68
C TYR A 81 -5.21 -11.56 -3.94
N TRP A 82 -4.58 -12.19 -2.97
CA TRP A 82 -4.32 -13.62 -2.92
C TRP A 82 -5.20 -14.22 -1.82
N SER A 83 -5.97 -15.27 -2.14
CA SER A 83 -6.96 -15.89 -1.24
C SER A 83 -6.50 -17.21 -0.61
N ASN A 84 -5.21 -17.56 -0.73
CA ASN A 84 -4.66 -18.91 -0.55
C ASN A 84 -5.11 -19.98 -1.57
N GLU A 85 -6.21 -19.74 -2.29
CA GLU A 85 -6.70 -20.63 -3.35
C GLU A 85 -6.43 -20.08 -4.75
N PHE A 86 -6.53 -18.76 -4.93
CA PHE A 86 -6.37 -18.09 -6.23
C PHE A 86 -5.87 -16.65 -6.10
N THR A 87 -5.23 -16.17 -7.16
CA THR A 87 -4.99 -14.73 -7.38
C THR A 87 -6.27 -14.11 -7.95
N ALA A 88 -6.79 -13.07 -7.32
CA ALA A 88 -7.86 -12.23 -7.85
C ALA A 88 -7.28 -11.00 -8.57
N ALA A 89 -7.91 -10.58 -9.67
CA ALA A 89 -7.59 -9.35 -10.39
C ALA A 89 -8.87 -8.56 -10.70
N SER A 90 -8.91 -7.31 -10.25
CA SER A 90 -9.93 -6.32 -10.60
C SER A 90 -9.25 -5.24 -11.42
N ILE A 91 -9.60 -5.14 -12.70
CA ILE A 91 -8.98 -4.21 -13.67
C ILE A 91 -9.96 -3.12 -14.07
N TYR A 92 -9.42 -1.98 -14.50
CA TYR A 92 -10.17 -0.79 -14.85
C TYR A 92 -9.66 -0.18 -16.15
N TYR A 93 -10.58 0.22 -17.02
CA TYR A 93 -10.30 0.81 -18.32
C TYR A 93 -11.46 1.69 -18.81
N LEU A 94 -11.23 2.50 -19.85
CA LEU A 94 -12.25 3.29 -20.53
C LEU A 94 -12.85 2.52 -21.71
N THR A 95 -14.15 2.68 -21.92
CA THR A 95 -14.84 2.29 -23.16
C THR A 95 -14.61 3.33 -24.27
N GLU A 96 -14.96 2.99 -25.51
CA GLU A 96 -14.99 3.96 -26.63
C GLU A 96 -15.94 5.16 -26.39
N ARG A 97 -16.84 5.08 -25.40
CA ARG A 97 -17.73 6.16 -24.97
C ARG A 97 -17.20 6.96 -23.79
N TYR A 98 -15.95 6.72 -23.39
CA TYR A 98 -15.31 7.29 -22.20
C TYR A 98 -16.02 6.95 -20.89
N GLU A 99 -16.72 5.82 -20.83
CA GLU A 99 -17.25 5.28 -19.57
C GLU A 99 -16.15 4.43 -18.90
N ILE A 100 -16.10 4.42 -17.56
CA ILE A 100 -15.18 3.53 -16.84
C ILE A 100 -15.84 2.16 -16.70
N ALA A 101 -15.17 1.13 -17.19
CA ALA A 101 -15.52 -0.26 -16.97
C ALA A 101 -14.62 -0.90 -15.90
N ASN A 102 -15.19 -1.78 -15.10
CA ASN A 102 -14.47 -2.71 -14.24
C ASN A 102 -14.66 -4.14 -14.75
N ALA A 103 -13.64 -4.99 -14.66
CA ALA A 103 -13.76 -6.42 -14.84
C ALA A 103 -13.02 -7.17 -13.73
N LEU A 104 -13.67 -8.20 -13.18
CA LEU A 104 -13.16 -9.02 -12.09
C LEU A 104 -12.83 -10.43 -12.61
N PHE A 105 -11.68 -10.95 -12.20
CA PHE A 105 -11.16 -12.25 -12.61
C PHE A 105 -10.59 -13.02 -11.42
N HIS A 106 -10.75 -14.35 -11.43
CA HIS A 106 -9.98 -15.25 -10.56
C HIS A 106 -8.99 -16.05 -11.42
N CYS A 107 -7.80 -16.29 -10.88
CA CYS A 107 -6.78 -17.09 -11.53
C CYS A 107 -7.13 -18.57 -11.44
N ASN A 108 -7.16 -19.25 -12.59
CA ASN A 108 -7.08 -20.70 -12.64
C ASN A 108 -5.64 -21.11 -12.34
N MET A 109 -5.35 -21.50 -11.09
CA MET A 109 -3.99 -21.74 -10.61
C MET A 109 -3.25 -22.87 -11.35
N THR A 110 -3.97 -23.79 -11.99
CA THR A 110 -3.39 -24.86 -12.83
C THR A 110 -2.86 -24.33 -14.16
N THR A 111 -3.60 -23.44 -14.83
CA THR A 111 -3.25 -22.94 -16.17
C THR A 111 -2.53 -21.59 -16.17
N GLY A 112 -2.62 -20.84 -15.07
CA GLY A 112 -2.12 -19.46 -14.98
C GLY A 112 -2.92 -18.46 -15.83
N LEU A 113 -4.16 -18.79 -16.19
CA LEU A 113 -5.08 -17.95 -16.94
C LEU A 113 -6.15 -17.35 -16.02
N PHE A 114 -6.63 -16.15 -16.35
CA PHE A 114 -7.68 -15.46 -15.62
C PHE A 114 -9.06 -15.82 -16.18
N GLU A 115 -9.93 -16.33 -15.32
CA GLU A 115 -11.33 -16.62 -15.61
C GLU A 115 -12.20 -15.44 -15.19
N SER A 116 -13.02 -14.92 -16.12
CA SER A 116 -13.92 -13.80 -15.84
C SER A 116 -14.99 -14.18 -14.81
N LYS A 117 -15.20 -13.29 -13.84
CA LYS A 117 -16.29 -13.33 -12.85
C LYS A 117 -17.31 -12.20 -13.07
N GLY A 118 -17.04 -11.29 -14.01
CA GLY A 118 -17.98 -10.30 -14.52
C GLY A 118 -17.28 -9.03 -15.01
N ASN A 119 -18.03 -8.21 -15.74
CA ASN A 119 -17.55 -6.98 -16.35
C ASN A 119 -18.70 -5.98 -16.49
N TRP A 120 -18.54 -4.79 -15.91
CA TRP A 120 -19.61 -3.80 -15.69
C TRP A 120 -19.12 -2.38 -16.01
N ILE A 121 -20.03 -1.50 -16.42
CA ILE A 121 -19.78 -0.04 -16.39
C ILE A 121 -20.01 0.44 -14.97
N ILE A 122 -19.02 1.12 -14.39
CA ILE A 122 -19.05 1.55 -12.98
C ILE A 122 -19.18 3.08 -12.80
N SER A 123 -19.11 3.84 -13.89
CA SER A 123 -19.26 5.30 -13.87
C SER A 123 -20.65 5.82 -14.24
N GLN A 124 -21.68 4.95 -14.32
CA GLN A 124 -23.02 5.35 -14.81
C GLN A 124 -23.67 6.44 -13.95
N GLU A 125 -23.56 6.32 -12.63
CA GLU A 125 -24.12 7.27 -11.65
C GLU A 125 -23.11 8.33 -11.17
N ALA A 126 -21.98 8.47 -11.88
CA ALA A 126 -20.89 9.35 -11.51
C ALA A 126 -20.78 10.55 -12.46
N PRO A 127 -20.13 11.67 -12.04
CA PRO A 127 -19.81 12.77 -12.95
C PRO A 127 -19.04 12.27 -14.18
N SER A 128 -19.41 12.80 -15.35
CA SER A 128 -18.82 12.44 -16.65
C SER A 128 -17.29 12.43 -16.58
N VAL A 129 -16.70 11.40 -17.17
CA VAL A 129 -15.25 11.12 -17.13
C VAL A 129 -14.53 11.95 -18.18
N HIS A 130 -13.30 12.41 -17.87
CA HIS A 130 -12.49 13.10 -18.86
C HIS A 130 -11.99 12.12 -19.95
N PRO A 131 -12.11 12.43 -21.26
CA PRO A 131 -11.60 11.56 -22.33
C PRO A 131 -10.11 11.21 -22.17
N ASN A 132 -9.33 12.14 -21.62
CA ASN A 132 -7.89 11.98 -21.39
C ASN A 132 -7.54 11.58 -19.94
N THR A 133 -8.50 11.07 -19.15
CA THR A 133 -8.18 10.69 -17.76
C THR A 133 -7.14 9.57 -17.71
N GLY A 134 -6.22 9.61 -16.74
CA GLY A 134 -5.59 8.42 -16.19
C GLY A 134 -6.54 7.66 -15.25
N LEU A 135 -6.12 6.49 -14.79
CA LEU A 135 -6.84 5.70 -13.78
C LEU A 135 -5.83 5.24 -12.74
N ALA A 136 -6.22 5.24 -11.47
CA ALA A 136 -5.40 4.69 -10.39
C ALA A 136 -6.30 3.98 -9.37
N SER A 137 -5.96 2.74 -9.00
CA SER A 137 -6.79 1.92 -8.11
C SER A 137 -6.01 1.34 -6.94
N SER A 138 -6.68 1.18 -5.80
CA SER A 138 -6.13 0.51 -4.62
C SER A 138 -7.19 -0.37 -3.96
N LEU A 139 -6.75 -1.49 -3.35
CA LEU A 139 -7.57 -2.36 -2.53
C LEU A 139 -7.19 -2.13 -1.05
N LEU A 140 -8.14 -1.65 -0.26
CA LEU A 140 -7.92 -1.25 1.14
C LEU A 140 -8.09 -2.40 2.14
N GLY A 141 -8.03 -3.66 1.67
CA GLY A 141 -8.39 -4.85 2.44
C GLY A 141 -9.90 -5.16 2.43
N GLU A 142 -10.30 -6.17 3.22
CA GLU A 142 -11.66 -6.74 3.22
C GLU A 142 -12.78 -5.73 3.45
N VAL A 143 -12.71 -4.98 4.55
CA VAL A 143 -13.76 -4.01 4.93
C VAL A 143 -13.67 -2.76 4.05
N GLY A 144 -12.44 -2.28 3.80
CA GLY A 144 -12.22 -1.06 3.04
C GLY A 144 -12.58 -1.19 1.56
N GLY A 145 -12.43 -2.38 0.97
CA GLY A 145 -12.79 -2.67 -0.41
C GLY A 145 -11.95 -1.90 -1.45
N TYR A 146 -12.47 -1.78 -2.67
CA TYR A 146 -11.76 -1.12 -3.77
C TYR A 146 -11.98 0.39 -3.79
N ARG A 147 -10.96 1.12 -4.21
CA ARG A 147 -11.02 2.53 -4.60
C ARG A 147 -10.47 2.69 -6.01
N LEU A 148 -11.13 3.51 -6.81
CA LEU A 148 -10.66 3.93 -8.13
C LEU A 148 -10.73 5.45 -8.22
N PHE A 149 -9.65 6.05 -8.68
CA PHE A 149 -9.50 7.49 -8.88
C PHE A 149 -9.43 7.81 -10.37
N TYR A 150 -10.10 8.88 -10.77
CA TYR A 150 -10.22 9.33 -12.15
C TYR A 150 -10.42 10.84 -12.21
N HIS A 151 -10.19 11.44 -13.37
CA HIS A 151 -10.52 12.84 -13.65
C HIS A 151 -11.93 12.95 -14.21
N ASN A 152 -12.76 13.81 -13.63
CA ASN A 152 -14.03 14.20 -14.24
C ASN A 152 -13.80 15.11 -15.47
N LYS A 153 -14.84 15.37 -16.25
CA LYS A 153 -14.84 16.22 -17.45
C LYS A 153 -14.22 17.61 -17.28
N ASP A 154 -14.10 18.10 -16.04
CA ASP A 154 -13.57 19.42 -15.71
C ASP A 154 -12.09 19.36 -15.26
N GLY A 155 -11.44 18.18 -15.33
CA GLY A 155 -10.04 17.95 -14.94
C GLY A 155 -9.82 17.75 -13.43
N GLN A 156 -10.88 17.53 -12.67
CA GLN A 156 -10.84 17.40 -11.21
C GLN A 156 -10.83 15.94 -10.77
N VAL A 157 -10.18 15.60 -9.65
CA VAL A 157 -10.01 14.20 -9.22
C VAL A 157 -11.19 13.70 -8.39
N ALA A 158 -11.84 12.67 -8.90
CA ALA A 158 -13.04 12.01 -8.40
C ALA A 158 -12.74 10.57 -7.95
N GLN A 159 -13.61 10.02 -7.09
CA GLN A 159 -13.48 8.67 -6.55
C GLN A 159 -14.73 7.81 -6.82
N LEU A 160 -14.50 6.61 -7.35
CA LEU A 160 -15.44 5.48 -7.27
C LEU A 160 -14.97 4.52 -6.18
N GLY A 161 -15.90 3.81 -5.54
CA GLY A 161 -15.55 2.79 -4.56
C GLY A 161 -16.57 1.67 -4.47
N TYR A 162 -16.07 0.49 -4.15
CA TYR A 162 -16.87 -0.72 -3.89
C TYR A 162 -16.46 -1.26 -2.52
N THR A 163 -17.43 -1.59 -1.68
CA THR A 163 -17.25 -2.38 -0.45
C THR A 163 -18.21 -3.57 -0.46
N ARG A 164 -17.96 -4.55 0.39
CA ARG A 164 -18.86 -5.70 0.58
C ARG A 164 -20.26 -5.25 1.03
N ASP A 165 -20.33 -4.22 1.87
CA ASP A 165 -21.57 -3.68 2.42
C ASP A 165 -22.34 -2.82 1.40
N ASP A 166 -21.63 -2.09 0.52
CA ASP A 166 -22.26 -1.40 -0.62
C ASP A 166 -22.88 -2.40 -1.61
N GLY A 167 -22.24 -3.55 -1.83
CA GLY A 167 -22.63 -4.58 -2.80
C GLY A 167 -22.53 -4.16 -4.28
N GLN A 168 -22.19 -2.89 -4.54
CA GLN A 168 -22.10 -2.28 -5.87
C GLN A 168 -21.06 -1.16 -5.88
N TRP A 169 -20.69 -0.73 -7.09
CA TRP A 169 -19.82 0.43 -7.29
C TRP A 169 -20.62 1.71 -7.09
N LEU A 170 -20.12 2.60 -6.22
CA LEU A 170 -20.74 3.89 -5.93
C LEU A 170 -19.78 5.05 -6.18
N TYR A 171 -20.32 6.17 -6.61
CA TYR A 171 -19.61 7.45 -6.58
C TYR A 171 -19.41 7.89 -5.13
N LYS A 172 -18.14 8.07 -4.72
CA LYS A 172 -17.76 8.42 -3.35
C LYS A 172 -17.34 9.90 -3.21
N GLY A 173 -17.62 10.72 -4.22
CA GLY A 173 -17.38 12.17 -4.20
C GLY A 173 -16.10 12.63 -4.93
N MET A 174 -15.87 13.94 -4.88
CA MET A 174 -14.64 14.57 -5.32
C MET A 174 -13.60 14.50 -4.20
N ILE A 175 -12.37 14.07 -4.53
CA ILE A 175 -11.25 14.14 -3.58
C ILE A 175 -10.49 15.46 -3.73
N SER A 176 -10.54 16.07 -4.92
CA SER A 176 -9.97 17.37 -5.21
C SER A 176 -10.84 18.11 -6.24
N LYS A 177 -11.17 19.37 -5.98
CA LYS A 177 -11.81 20.28 -6.95
C LYS A 177 -10.80 21.08 -7.79
N ASP A 178 -9.51 20.90 -7.53
CA ASP A 178 -8.43 21.50 -8.30
C ASP A 178 -8.45 20.97 -9.73
N VAL A 179 -8.01 21.76 -10.70
CA VAL A 179 -7.94 21.33 -12.10
C VAL A 179 -6.53 20.91 -12.42
N ASN A 180 -6.43 19.66 -12.86
CA ASN A 180 -5.20 18.96 -13.14
C ASN A 180 -5.01 18.93 -14.64
N THR A 181 -3.77 19.13 -15.08
CA THR A 181 -3.43 18.76 -16.45
C THR A 181 -3.41 17.24 -16.50
N VAL A 182 -4.32 16.68 -17.29
CA VAL A 182 -4.45 15.24 -17.53
C VAL A 182 -3.30 14.74 -18.42
N PRO A 183 -2.77 13.51 -18.27
CA PRO A 183 -3.53 12.34 -17.80
C PRO A 183 -3.16 11.73 -16.44
N ALA A 184 -1.91 11.81 -15.96
CA ALA A 184 -1.42 10.83 -15.01
C ALA A 184 -2.11 10.84 -13.63
N LEU A 185 -2.35 9.64 -13.09
CA LEU A 185 -2.73 9.38 -11.71
C LEU A 185 -1.86 8.25 -11.15
N GLY A 186 -1.47 8.37 -9.88
CA GLY A 186 -0.88 7.29 -9.09
C GLY A 186 -1.54 7.20 -7.72
N VAL A 187 -1.58 6.00 -7.11
CA VAL A 187 -2.16 5.81 -5.78
C VAL A 187 -1.39 4.78 -4.96
N ALA A 188 -1.26 5.04 -3.66
CA ALA A 188 -0.80 4.08 -2.68
C ALA A 188 -1.55 4.26 -1.35
N PHE A 189 -1.49 3.25 -0.49
CA PHE A 189 -2.27 3.15 0.74
C PHE A 189 -1.42 2.52 1.85
N SER A 190 -1.49 3.07 3.06
CA SER A 190 -0.69 2.60 4.20
C SER A 190 -1.53 2.44 5.48
N GLY A 191 -2.31 1.36 5.55
CA GLY A 191 -3.18 1.05 6.70
C GLY A 191 -4.31 2.08 6.90
N LYS A 192 -5.09 1.91 8.00
CA LYS A 192 -6.27 2.72 8.43
C LYS A 192 -6.60 3.96 7.57
N GLU A 193 -7.17 3.72 6.40
CA GLU A 193 -7.61 4.72 5.40
C GLU A 193 -6.56 5.75 4.91
N ASN A 194 -5.25 5.62 5.22
CA ASN A 194 -4.22 6.57 4.79
C ASN A 194 -3.86 6.39 3.30
N ILE A 195 -4.74 6.89 2.43
CA ILE A 195 -4.60 6.84 0.98
C ILE A 195 -3.87 8.10 0.51
N THR A 196 -2.91 7.96 -0.39
CA THR A 196 -2.28 9.09 -1.08
C THR A 196 -2.48 8.91 -2.58
N VAL A 197 -3.08 9.92 -3.23
CA VAL A 197 -3.28 10.01 -4.67
C VAL A 197 -2.40 11.13 -5.20
N VAL A 198 -1.70 10.91 -6.31
CA VAL A 198 -0.89 11.92 -6.99
C VAL A 198 -1.39 12.13 -8.41
N SER A 199 -1.33 13.36 -8.89
CA SER A 199 -1.78 13.77 -10.23
C SER A 199 -0.84 14.83 -10.81
N THR A 200 -0.63 14.80 -12.12
CA THR A 200 -0.03 15.94 -12.85
C THR A 200 -0.89 17.19 -12.63
N ARG A 201 -0.35 18.27 -12.04
CA ARG A 201 -1.13 19.50 -11.81
C ARG A 201 -0.94 20.46 -12.99
N ASP A 202 0.30 20.84 -13.25
CA ASP A 202 0.70 21.76 -14.31
C ASP A 202 2.06 21.35 -14.91
N ASP A 203 2.71 22.22 -15.67
CA ASP A 203 4.00 21.97 -16.35
C ASP A 203 5.19 21.84 -15.39
N LYS A 204 5.04 22.23 -14.12
CA LYS A 204 6.12 22.25 -13.13
C LYS A 204 5.77 21.50 -11.85
N ASN A 205 4.50 21.26 -11.58
CA ASN A 205 4.01 20.75 -10.31
C ASN A 205 3.18 19.47 -10.43
N ILE A 206 3.35 18.62 -9.42
CA ILE A 206 2.53 17.46 -9.12
C ILE A 206 1.60 17.82 -7.95
N GLY A 207 0.31 17.59 -8.13
CA GLY A 207 -0.68 17.68 -7.07
C GLY A 207 -0.72 16.39 -6.26
N ILE A 208 -0.83 16.51 -4.93
CA ILE A 208 -0.93 15.38 -4.00
C ILE A 208 -2.22 15.54 -3.21
N THR A 209 -3.03 14.49 -3.14
CA THR A 209 -4.27 14.47 -2.35
C THR A 209 -4.24 13.28 -1.41
N ARG A 210 -4.23 13.52 -0.10
CA ARG A 210 -4.08 12.50 0.95
C ARG A 210 -5.32 12.45 1.83
N TYR A 211 -5.88 11.26 2.02
CA TYR A 211 -6.90 11.03 3.05
C TYR A 211 -6.18 10.74 4.36
N ASN A 212 -6.60 11.42 5.43
CA ASN A 212 -5.95 11.32 6.74
C ASN A 212 -6.89 10.69 7.79
N SER A 213 -6.40 10.61 9.04
CA SER A 213 -7.15 10.07 10.18
C SER A 213 -8.41 10.86 10.56
N GLU A 214 -8.54 12.10 10.09
CA GLU A 214 -9.72 12.96 10.28
C GLU A 214 -10.81 12.70 9.24
N LYS A 215 -10.64 11.64 8.43
CA LYS A 215 -11.56 11.22 7.36
C LYS A 215 -11.79 12.29 6.30
N THR A 216 -10.77 13.13 6.09
CA THR A 216 -10.81 14.27 5.19
C THR A 216 -9.69 14.15 4.16
N TRP A 217 -10.01 14.50 2.91
CA TRP A 217 -9.04 14.62 1.83
C TRP A 217 -8.38 15.99 1.91
N TRP A 218 -7.08 16.00 2.18
CA TRP A 218 -6.20 17.17 2.19
C TRP A 218 -5.37 17.21 0.91
N ARG A 219 -5.06 18.40 0.39
CA ARG A 219 -4.31 18.58 -0.85
C ARG A 219 -3.11 19.51 -0.67
N SER A 220 -2.00 19.10 -1.27
CA SER A 220 -0.74 19.82 -1.38
C SER A 220 -0.23 19.77 -2.81
N ALA A 221 0.88 20.46 -3.09
CA ALA A 221 1.62 20.32 -4.33
C ALA A 221 3.13 20.28 -4.09
N LEU A 222 3.87 19.78 -5.08
CA LEU A 222 5.32 19.86 -5.14
C LEU A 222 5.76 20.19 -6.57
N PRO A 223 6.95 20.79 -6.77
CA PRO A 223 7.84 21.30 -5.74
C PRO A 223 7.41 22.66 -5.19
N GLN A 224 6.52 23.38 -5.88
CA GLN A 224 5.93 24.63 -5.39
C GLN A 224 4.69 24.30 -4.51
N ALA A 225 4.68 24.79 -3.28
CA ALA A 225 3.56 24.60 -2.35
C ALA A 225 2.31 25.40 -2.75
N LEU A 226 1.15 25.01 -2.22
CA LEU A 226 -0.11 25.73 -2.40
C LEU A 226 -0.21 26.97 -1.51
N GLN A 227 -0.97 27.96 -1.96
CA GLN A 227 -1.32 29.12 -1.15
C GLN A 227 -2.23 28.68 0.01
N GLY A 228 -1.77 28.84 1.25
CA GLY A 228 -2.52 28.43 2.44
C GLY A 228 -2.57 26.92 2.70
N GLU A 229 -1.59 26.15 2.19
CA GLU A 229 -1.54 24.68 2.27
C GLU A 229 -1.70 24.11 3.69
N ALA A 230 -1.16 24.80 4.71
CA ALA A 230 -1.05 24.29 6.08
C ALA A 230 -2.39 23.98 6.80
N ASP A 231 -3.51 24.59 6.39
CA ASP A 231 -4.75 24.59 7.18
C ASP A 231 -6.05 24.45 6.37
N VAL A 232 -6.07 24.79 5.07
CA VAL A 232 -7.35 25.08 4.39
C VAL A 232 -7.68 24.12 3.24
N ILE A 233 -6.70 23.65 2.47
CA ILE A 233 -6.94 23.01 1.16
C ILE A 233 -7.39 21.55 1.29
N ASN A 234 -8.65 21.36 1.69
CA ASN A 234 -9.35 20.08 1.66
C ASN A 234 -10.34 19.97 0.47
N SER A 235 -10.95 18.81 0.27
CA SER A 235 -11.88 18.54 -0.84
C SER A 235 -13.11 19.45 -0.92
N LYS A 236 -13.41 20.24 0.12
CA LYS A 236 -14.51 21.22 0.11
C LYS A 236 -14.12 22.55 -0.52
N VAL A 237 -12.84 22.91 -0.55
CA VAL A 237 -12.35 24.19 -1.12
C VAL A 237 -12.70 24.31 -2.59
N ASN A 238 -13.11 25.50 -3.05
CA ASN A 238 -13.50 25.72 -4.43
C ASN A 238 -12.28 25.92 -5.32
N LYS A 239 -12.38 25.50 -6.59
CA LYS A 239 -11.30 25.58 -7.59
C LYS A 239 -10.60 26.95 -7.62
N THR A 240 -11.37 28.03 -7.52
CA THR A 240 -10.89 29.43 -7.56
C THR A 240 -9.89 29.78 -6.47
N ASP A 241 -9.92 29.03 -5.36
CA ASP A 241 -9.21 29.35 -4.14
C ASP A 241 -7.93 28.48 -4.00
N ILE A 242 -7.65 27.61 -4.98
CA ILE A 242 -6.52 26.66 -4.99
C ILE A 242 -5.38 27.18 -5.88
N ALA A 243 -4.71 28.24 -5.42
CA ALA A 243 -3.55 28.83 -6.10
C ALA A 243 -2.22 28.14 -5.73
N ILE A 244 -1.26 28.19 -6.66
CA ILE A 244 0.16 27.94 -6.36
C ILE A 244 0.71 29.15 -5.58
N ASN A 245 1.51 28.94 -4.54
CA ASN A 245 2.24 30.02 -3.88
C ASN A 245 3.56 30.28 -4.63
N GLU A 246 3.52 31.14 -5.65
CA GLU A 246 4.67 31.52 -6.48
C GLU A 246 5.83 32.17 -5.69
N THR A 247 5.57 32.64 -4.47
CA THR A 247 6.59 33.27 -3.60
C THR A 247 7.23 32.31 -2.60
N ALA A 248 6.73 31.08 -2.46
CA ALA A 248 7.33 30.09 -1.57
C ALA A 248 8.72 29.65 -2.10
N PRO A 249 9.69 29.40 -1.21
CA PRO A 249 10.99 28.86 -1.61
C PRO A 249 10.85 27.45 -2.18
N VAL A 250 11.53 27.19 -3.30
CA VAL A 250 11.56 25.89 -3.97
C VAL A 250 12.95 25.28 -3.81
N ASN A 251 12.99 24.07 -3.24
CA ASN A 251 14.25 23.38 -2.95
C ASN A 251 14.73 22.48 -4.10
N PHE A 252 13.89 22.19 -5.10
CA PHE A 252 14.23 21.38 -6.28
C PHE A 252 13.24 21.63 -7.43
N THR A 253 13.65 21.40 -8.68
CA THR A 253 12.73 21.31 -9.83
C THR A 253 12.49 19.85 -10.21
N LEU A 254 11.36 19.54 -10.86
CA LEU A 254 11.09 18.19 -11.34
C LEU A 254 11.99 17.85 -12.55
N PRO A 255 12.88 16.85 -12.47
CA PRO A 255 13.77 16.51 -13.58
C PRO A 255 12.98 16.01 -14.80
N ALA A 256 13.24 16.60 -15.96
CA ALA A 256 12.65 16.23 -17.26
C ALA A 256 11.11 16.06 -17.27
N TYR A 257 10.40 16.69 -16.34
CA TYR A 257 8.95 16.57 -16.20
C TYR A 257 8.23 17.58 -17.09
N ASP A 258 7.10 17.14 -17.63
CA ASP A 258 6.06 18.02 -18.16
C ASP A 258 4.67 17.47 -17.81
N ALA A 259 3.66 18.28 -18.12
CA ALA A 259 2.26 17.94 -17.87
C ALA A 259 1.69 16.84 -18.81
N ALA A 260 2.47 16.37 -19.79
CA ALA A 260 2.12 15.27 -20.69
C ALA A 260 2.67 13.91 -20.21
N THR A 261 3.24 13.85 -18.99
CA THR A 261 3.57 12.60 -18.27
C THR A 261 2.36 11.64 -18.30
N LYS A 262 2.50 10.46 -18.95
CA LYS A 262 1.35 9.57 -19.21
C LYS A 262 0.96 8.75 -17.99
N GLY A 263 1.95 8.19 -17.29
CA GLY A 263 1.78 7.34 -16.12
C GLY A 263 2.63 7.81 -14.95
N MET A 264 2.04 7.77 -13.75
CA MET A 264 2.73 8.01 -12.49
C MET A 264 2.51 6.85 -11.53
N GLY A 265 3.60 6.34 -10.96
CA GLY A 265 3.57 5.38 -9.88
C GLY A 265 3.61 6.05 -8.52
N LEU A 266 3.02 5.39 -7.52
CA LEU A 266 3.24 5.72 -6.11
C LEU A 266 3.54 4.43 -5.35
N SER A 267 4.57 4.44 -4.50
CA SER A 267 4.82 3.36 -3.54
C SER A 267 5.07 3.92 -2.14
N ILE A 268 4.97 3.05 -1.14
CA ILE A 268 5.25 3.36 0.27
C ILE A 268 6.14 2.25 0.83
N ASP A 269 7.19 2.58 1.58
CA ASP A 269 8.07 1.61 2.24
C ASP A 269 7.63 1.29 3.69
N ARG A 270 8.39 0.42 4.37
CA ARG A 270 8.08 0.02 5.76
C ARG A 270 8.18 1.16 6.79
N ASN A 271 8.86 2.26 6.42
CA ASN A 271 9.04 3.46 7.23
C ASN A 271 7.99 4.54 6.88
N PHE A 272 6.99 4.20 6.07
CA PHE A 272 5.95 5.10 5.55
C PHE A 272 6.48 6.22 4.63
N THR A 273 7.72 6.12 4.15
CA THR A 273 8.28 7.00 3.12
C THR A 273 7.46 6.82 1.84
N ARG A 274 6.93 7.91 1.28
CA ARG A 274 6.21 7.89 -0.01
C ARG A 274 7.19 8.15 -1.14
N PHE A 275 7.08 7.38 -2.21
CA PHE A 275 7.87 7.57 -3.42
C PHE A 275 6.97 7.75 -4.63
N ILE A 276 7.11 8.89 -5.31
CA ILE A 276 6.52 9.14 -6.63
C ILE A 276 7.51 8.70 -7.68
N TRP A 277 7.00 8.01 -8.70
CA TRP A 277 7.75 7.50 -9.84
C TRP A 277 7.12 8.00 -11.13
N TYR A 278 7.93 8.48 -12.06
CA TYR A 278 7.49 8.79 -13.42
C TYR A 278 8.63 8.55 -14.41
N ILE A 279 8.30 8.47 -15.69
CA ILE A 279 9.29 8.47 -16.78
C ILE A 279 9.24 9.86 -17.42
N GLY A 280 10.38 10.52 -17.51
CA GLY A 280 10.47 11.90 -18.01
C GLY A 280 10.46 12.02 -19.54
N THR A 281 10.53 13.26 -20.00
CA THR A 281 10.80 13.65 -21.40
C THR A 281 12.17 13.20 -21.89
N ASP A 282 13.09 12.92 -20.97
CA ASP A 282 14.42 12.31 -21.20
C ASP A 282 14.38 10.77 -21.26
N LYS A 283 13.18 10.17 -21.19
CA LYS A 283 12.93 8.71 -21.14
C LYS A 283 13.48 7.98 -19.90
N LYS A 284 13.92 8.71 -18.87
CA LYS A 284 14.50 8.10 -17.66
C LYS A 284 13.48 8.02 -16.54
N ILE A 285 13.65 7.04 -15.65
CA ILE A 285 12.89 7.00 -14.40
C ILE A 285 13.40 8.13 -13.50
N HIS A 286 12.44 8.85 -12.91
CA HIS A 286 12.70 9.83 -11.86
C HIS A 286 11.95 9.42 -10.59
N GLN A 287 12.61 9.59 -9.45
CA GLN A 287 12.11 9.24 -8.13
C GLN A 287 12.08 10.47 -7.23
N ILE A 288 10.93 10.73 -6.60
CA ILE A 288 10.76 11.78 -5.59
C ILE A 288 10.33 11.12 -4.28
N GLY A 289 11.08 11.32 -3.20
CA GLY A 289 10.78 10.77 -1.89
C GLY A 289 10.24 11.82 -0.92
N ASN A 290 9.22 11.49 -0.13
CA ASN A 290 8.78 12.25 1.02
C ASN A 290 9.38 11.68 2.31
N THR A 291 10.35 12.39 2.89
CA THR A 291 11.02 12.00 4.14
C THR A 291 10.88 13.14 5.14
N ASN A 292 10.43 12.86 6.36
CA ASN A 292 10.13 13.86 7.39
C ASN A 292 9.25 15.00 6.85
N TYR A 293 8.24 14.66 6.05
CA TYR A 293 7.29 15.56 5.38
C TYR A 293 7.87 16.42 4.25
N PHE A 294 9.19 16.41 4.02
CA PHE A 294 9.82 17.11 2.90
C PHE A 294 9.94 16.22 1.67
N TRP A 295 9.43 16.73 0.54
CA TRP A 295 9.68 16.13 -0.77
C TRP A 295 11.07 16.52 -1.28
N SER A 296 11.75 15.56 -1.89
CA SER A 296 13.08 15.75 -2.48
C SER A 296 13.35 14.69 -3.54
N ILE A 297 14.15 15.06 -4.54
CA ILE A 297 14.66 14.11 -5.55
C ILE A 297 15.45 13.00 -4.82
N ARG A 298 15.39 11.77 -5.34
CA ARG A 298 16.24 10.65 -4.92
C ARG A 298 17.27 10.33 -6.00
N GLU A 299 18.36 9.67 -5.60
CA GLU A 299 19.46 9.36 -6.51
C GLU A 299 18.99 8.53 -7.70
N ASN A 300 19.25 9.05 -8.90
CA ASN A 300 18.98 8.33 -10.14
C ASN A 300 19.96 7.15 -10.27
N GLN A 301 19.51 6.05 -10.88
CA GLN A 301 20.33 4.87 -11.07
C GLN A 301 21.00 4.87 -12.45
N THR A 302 22.02 4.02 -12.62
CA THR A 302 22.63 3.84 -13.95
C THR A 302 21.73 2.99 -14.85
N GLU A 303 21.99 3.02 -16.17
CA GLU A 303 21.26 2.20 -17.16
C GLU A 303 21.35 0.68 -16.91
N ALA A 304 22.28 0.22 -16.07
CA ALA A 304 22.36 -1.17 -15.63
C ALA A 304 21.22 -1.57 -14.67
N PHE A 305 20.56 -0.59 -14.03
CA PHE A 305 19.43 -0.78 -13.12
C PHE A 305 18.13 -0.19 -13.70
N TRP A 306 18.20 1.02 -14.27
CA TRP A 306 17.08 1.71 -14.91
C TRP A 306 17.45 2.10 -16.35
N PRO A 307 17.34 1.19 -17.34
CA PRO A 307 17.56 1.51 -18.75
C PRO A 307 16.53 2.55 -19.24
N GLU A 308 16.87 3.33 -20.27
CA GLU A 308 15.93 4.27 -20.89
C GLU A 308 14.68 3.57 -21.45
N ALA A 309 13.53 4.20 -21.31
CA ALA A 309 12.28 3.74 -21.91
C ALA A 309 12.27 3.93 -23.44
N ASP A 310 11.36 3.25 -24.14
CA ASP A 310 11.23 3.39 -25.60
C ASP A 310 10.81 4.81 -26.03
N GLU A 311 9.96 5.47 -25.24
CA GLU A 311 9.35 6.77 -25.52
C GLU A 311 9.49 7.76 -24.34
N PRO A 312 9.48 9.09 -24.60
CA PRO A 312 9.34 10.07 -23.53
C PRO A 312 7.98 9.93 -22.85
N ASN A 313 7.91 10.30 -21.56
CA ASN A 313 6.68 10.26 -20.77
C ASN A 313 6.00 8.88 -20.75
N ALA A 314 6.76 7.80 -20.89
CA ALA A 314 6.22 6.44 -21.09
C ALA A 314 5.27 5.96 -19.99
N SER A 315 4.45 4.96 -20.31
CA SER A 315 3.64 4.26 -19.32
C SER A 315 4.53 3.51 -18.32
N LEU A 316 4.21 3.61 -17.03
CA LEU A 316 4.94 3.02 -15.92
C LEU A 316 3.97 2.26 -14.99
N GLY A 317 4.20 0.96 -14.79
CA GLY A 317 3.51 0.16 -13.79
C GLY A 317 4.35 0.03 -12.51
N VAL A 318 3.73 0.18 -11.34
CA VAL A 318 4.42 0.04 -10.04
C VAL A 318 3.69 -0.96 -9.15
N ALA A 319 4.37 -2.08 -8.83
CA ALA A 319 3.92 -3.02 -7.81
C ALA A 319 4.84 -2.90 -6.58
N SER A 320 4.27 -2.71 -5.39
CA SER A 320 5.07 -2.57 -4.17
C SER A 320 4.44 -3.28 -2.97
N ASN A 321 5.29 -3.89 -2.14
CA ASN A 321 4.93 -4.43 -0.84
C ASN A 321 5.59 -3.56 0.24
N MET A 322 4.75 -2.80 0.96
CA MET A 322 5.17 -1.82 1.97
C MET A 322 5.94 -2.49 3.11
N GLN A 323 5.43 -3.59 3.65
CA GLN A 323 6.04 -4.32 4.77
C GLN A 323 7.44 -4.82 4.44
N ALA A 324 7.67 -5.24 3.20
CA ALA A 324 8.97 -5.69 2.72
C ALA A 324 9.92 -4.56 2.26
N SER A 325 9.44 -3.31 2.12
CA SER A 325 10.11 -2.25 1.34
C SER A 325 10.47 -2.71 -0.08
N LEU A 326 9.61 -3.51 -0.71
CA LEU A 326 9.83 -4.11 -2.02
C LEU A 326 9.13 -3.27 -3.08
N VAL A 327 9.83 -2.92 -4.17
CA VAL A 327 9.28 -2.15 -5.30
C VAL A 327 9.69 -2.79 -6.62
N HIS A 328 8.73 -2.99 -7.52
CA HIS A 328 8.93 -3.40 -8.90
C HIS A 328 8.38 -2.32 -9.82
N LEU A 329 9.26 -1.79 -10.68
CA LEU A 329 8.92 -0.85 -11.74
C LEU A 329 8.88 -1.61 -13.07
N TYR A 330 7.82 -1.42 -13.85
CA TYR A 330 7.63 -2.05 -15.15
C TYR A 330 7.39 -0.99 -16.22
N TYR A 331 8.10 -1.11 -17.34
CA TYR A 331 7.96 -0.22 -18.50
C TYR A 331 8.55 -0.89 -19.75
N MET A 332 8.34 -0.25 -20.90
CA MET A 332 8.85 -0.70 -22.19
C MET A 332 10.23 -0.11 -22.47
N SER A 333 11.21 -0.96 -22.75
CA SER A 333 12.56 -0.59 -23.18
C SER A 333 13.06 -1.55 -24.25
N LYS A 334 13.55 -1.00 -25.37
CA LYS A 334 14.03 -1.72 -26.56
C LYS A 334 12.99 -2.71 -27.09
N GLY A 335 11.72 -2.31 -27.06
CA GLY A 335 10.57 -3.12 -27.49
C GLY A 335 10.23 -4.30 -26.57
N LYS A 336 10.80 -4.36 -25.36
CA LYS A 336 10.54 -5.43 -24.37
C LYS A 336 9.97 -4.84 -23.08
N LEU A 337 9.13 -5.62 -22.40
CA LEU A 337 8.70 -5.29 -21.05
C LEU A 337 9.85 -5.62 -20.10
N ILE A 338 10.37 -4.62 -19.40
CA ILE A 338 11.47 -4.80 -18.43
C ILE A 338 10.97 -4.61 -17.00
N GLN A 339 11.72 -5.16 -16.06
CA GLN A 339 11.54 -4.99 -14.62
C GLN A 339 12.81 -4.36 -14.02
N ALA A 340 12.65 -3.26 -13.30
CA ALA A 340 13.62 -2.82 -12.29
C ALA A 340 13.06 -3.16 -10.90
N LYS A 341 13.88 -3.79 -10.04
CA LYS A 341 13.47 -4.29 -8.73
C LYS A 341 14.32 -3.68 -7.62
N PHE A 342 13.68 -3.16 -6.58
CA PHE A 342 14.31 -2.79 -5.32
C PHE A 342 13.88 -3.79 -4.26
N GLU A 343 14.83 -4.56 -3.73
CA GLU A 343 14.61 -5.58 -2.69
C GLU A 343 15.85 -5.67 -1.79
N ASN A 344 15.65 -6.04 -0.52
CA ASN A 344 16.76 -6.14 0.47
C ASN A 344 17.61 -4.85 0.45
N ASP A 345 16.92 -3.71 0.59
CA ASP A 345 17.45 -2.35 0.65
C ASP A 345 18.41 -1.96 -0.48
N SER A 346 18.28 -2.60 -1.67
CA SER A 346 19.14 -2.36 -2.83
C SER A 346 18.43 -2.56 -4.16
N TRP A 347 18.79 -1.75 -5.16
CA TRP A 347 18.39 -1.98 -6.54
C TRP A 347 19.09 -3.21 -7.11
N LYS A 348 18.36 -4.00 -7.89
CA LYS A 348 18.90 -5.10 -8.71
C LYS A 348 18.99 -4.65 -10.15
N ALA A 349 20.00 -5.16 -10.86
CA ALA A 349 20.16 -4.92 -12.29
C ALA A 349 18.85 -5.25 -13.02
N PHE A 350 18.50 -4.48 -14.03
CA PHE A 350 17.22 -4.69 -14.72
C PHE A 350 17.18 -6.06 -15.39
N SER A 351 15.98 -6.60 -15.55
CA SER A 351 15.76 -7.82 -16.33
C SER A 351 14.62 -7.63 -17.31
N ASN A 352 14.63 -8.37 -18.41
CA ASN A 352 13.43 -8.49 -19.26
C ASN A 352 12.44 -9.40 -18.52
N VAL A 353 11.16 -9.03 -18.48
CA VAL A 353 10.11 -9.92 -18.00
C VAL A 353 10.05 -11.12 -18.95
N PRO A 354 10.35 -12.35 -18.50
CA PRO A 354 10.53 -13.48 -19.40
C PRO A 354 9.18 -13.99 -19.94
N GLU A 355 9.21 -14.56 -21.14
CA GLU A 355 8.03 -15.23 -21.67
C GLU A 355 7.72 -16.52 -20.88
N PRO A 356 6.44 -16.92 -20.76
CA PRO A 356 6.08 -18.26 -20.32
C PRO A 356 6.71 -19.30 -21.26
N PRO A 357 7.14 -20.47 -20.76
CA PRO A 357 7.57 -21.55 -21.64
C PRO A 357 6.43 -21.88 -22.61
N ALA A 358 6.76 -22.05 -23.90
CA ALA A 358 5.78 -22.39 -24.91
C ALA A 358 5.01 -23.65 -24.49
N GLN A 359 3.68 -23.56 -24.42
CA GLN A 359 2.85 -24.73 -24.22
C GLN A 359 3.08 -25.65 -25.42
N GLN A 360 3.68 -26.82 -25.17
CA GLN A 360 3.76 -27.86 -26.19
C GLN A 360 2.32 -28.22 -26.56
N ALA A 361 1.94 -27.92 -27.81
CA ALA A 361 0.68 -28.40 -28.35
C ALA A 361 0.70 -29.92 -28.29
N THR A 362 -0.12 -30.51 -27.42
CA THR A 362 -0.39 -31.93 -27.42
C THR A 362 -1.06 -32.24 -28.75
N THR A 363 -0.28 -32.72 -29.72
CA THR A 363 -0.80 -33.21 -30.99
C THR A 363 -1.71 -34.39 -30.68
N SER A 364 -3.01 -34.12 -30.69
CA SER A 364 -4.03 -35.15 -30.56
C SER A 364 -3.78 -36.20 -31.65
N PRO A 365 -3.57 -37.48 -31.30
CA PRO A 365 -3.23 -38.48 -32.29
C PRO A 365 -4.39 -38.63 -33.28
N THR A 366 -4.08 -38.44 -34.56
CA THR A 366 -5.03 -38.64 -35.67
C THR A 366 -5.78 -39.96 -35.49
N PRO A 367 -7.12 -39.98 -35.47
CA PRO A 367 -7.86 -41.22 -35.34
C PRO A 367 -7.60 -42.11 -36.56
N ALA A 368 -7.06 -43.30 -36.32
CA ALA A 368 -6.90 -44.32 -37.35
C ALA A 368 -8.28 -44.83 -37.80
N PRO A 369 -8.48 -45.17 -39.08
CA PRO A 369 -9.78 -45.60 -39.59
C PRO A 369 -10.21 -46.92 -38.92
N THR A 370 -11.39 -46.92 -38.32
CA THR A 370 -11.92 -48.06 -37.57
C THR A 370 -12.60 -49.06 -38.51
N THR A 371 -12.01 -50.23 -38.70
CA THR A 371 -12.68 -51.37 -39.33
C THR A 371 -13.67 -52.00 -38.35
N ALA A 372 -14.93 -52.15 -38.74
CA ALA A 372 -15.96 -52.74 -37.89
C ALA A 372 -15.80 -54.28 -37.80
N THR A 373 -15.91 -54.82 -36.58
CA THR A 373 -16.14 -56.25 -36.33
C THR A 373 -16.98 -56.37 -35.06
N GLU A 374 -18.07 -57.15 -35.11
CA GLU A 374 -19.08 -57.21 -34.06
C GLU A 374 -18.85 -58.36 -33.06
N SER A 375 -19.13 -58.07 -31.78
CA SER A 375 -19.55 -59.02 -30.72
C SER A 375 -18.58 -60.13 -30.23
N PRO A 376 -18.85 -60.77 -29.05
CA PRO A 376 -19.92 -60.50 -28.08
C PRO A 376 -19.46 -60.19 -26.63
N ALA A 377 -20.44 -59.86 -25.80
CA ALA A 377 -20.38 -59.38 -24.41
C ALA A 377 -19.62 -60.22 -23.37
N SER A 378 -19.22 -59.54 -22.28
CA SER A 378 -19.26 -60.10 -20.93
C SER A 378 -19.73 -59.05 -19.92
N ASN A 379 -20.55 -59.46 -18.95
CA ASN A 379 -21.13 -58.57 -17.93
C ASN A 379 -20.32 -58.64 -16.63
N ASN A 380 -20.02 -57.50 -16.01
CA ASN A 380 -20.18 -57.33 -14.56
C ASN A 380 -20.08 -55.84 -14.15
N PRO A 381 -20.60 -55.46 -12.96
CA PRO A 381 -21.12 -54.11 -12.72
C PRO A 381 -20.10 -53.10 -12.19
N ASP A 382 -20.49 -51.82 -12.29
CA ASP A 382 -19.82 -50.68 -11.67
C ASP A 382 -19.60 -50.86 -10.16
N VAL A 383 -18.37 -50.60 -9.71
CA VAL A 383 -18.03 -50.37 -8.31
C VAL A 383 -17.59 -48.91 -8.19
N PRO A 384 -18.44 -48.00 -7.68
CA PRO A 384 -18.02 -46.64 -7.39
C PRO A 384 -17.09 -46.66 -6.16
N ASN A 385 -15.82 -46.31 -6.36
CA ASN A 385 -14.92 -46.05 -5.24
C ASN A 385 -15.28 -44.70 -4.60
N GLU A 386 -16.17 -44.73 -3.61
CA GLU A 386 -16.51 -43.59 -2.76
C GLU A 386 -15.30 -43.13 -1.94
N GLY A 387 -14.51 -42.23 -2.51
CA GLY A 387 -13.46 -41.49 -1.80
C GLY A 387 -14.08 -40.48 -0.82
N LEU A 388 -13.83 -40.67 0.48
CA LEU A 388 -14.48 -39.95 1.58
C LEU A 388 -14.41 -38.41 1.46
N SER A 389 -15.57 -37.79 1.67
CA SER A 389 -15.77 -36.33 1.67
C SER A 389 -14.90 -35.57 2.68
N THR A 390 -14.62 -34.30 2.36
CA THR A 390 -13.71 -33.34 3.01
C THR A 390 -13.96 -33.08 4.52
N GLY A 391 -15.05 -33.60 5.09
CA GLY A 391 -15.46 -33.36 6.49
C GLY A 391 -14.49 -33.88 7.57
N ALA A 392 -13.54 -34.76 7.23
CA ALA A 392 -12.67 -35.42 8.22
C ALA A 392 -11.49 -34.56 8.76
N LYS A 393 -11.32 -33.30 8.34
CA LYS A 393 -10.11 -32.50 8.66
C LYS A 393 -10.32 -31.14 9.36
N ALA A 394 -11.56 -30.74 9.68
CA ALA A 394 -11.87 -29.39 10.19
C ALA A 394 -11.87 -29.23 11.74
N GLY A 395 -10.94 -29.88 12.45
CA GLY A 395 -11.09 -30.14 13.90
C GLY A 395 -10.53 -29.15 14.93
N ILE A 396 -9.72 -28.14 14.55
CA ILE A 396 -8.89 -27.38 15.53
C ILE A 396 -9.15 -25.86 15.54
N GLY A 397 -9.89 -25.30 14.58
CA GLY A 397 -9.97 -23.83 14.37
C GLY A 397 -10.92 -23.01 15.25
N VAL A 398 -11.86 -23.62 15.98
CA VAL A 398 -13.04 -22.90 16.54
C VAL A 398 -12.88 -22.47 18.01
N GLY A 399 -11.85 -22.93 18.73
CA GLY A 399 -11.76 -22.78 20.18
C GLY A 399 -11.41 -21.39 20.71
N VAL A 400 -10.70 -20.55 19.95
CA VAL A 400 -10.05 -19.34 20.49
C VAL A 400 -10.96 -18.11 20.52
N SER A 401 -11.81 -17.93 19.51
CA SER A 401 -12.61 -16.71 19.32
C SER A 401 -13.73 -16.53 20.36
N LEU A 402 -14.35 -17.62 20.83
CA LEU A 402 -15.37 -17.54 21.89
C LEU A 402 -14.76 -17.30 23.28
N GLY A 403 -13.55 -17.83 23.55
CA GLY A 403 -12.86 -17.64 24.83
C GLY A 403 -12.49 -16.17 25.08
N VAL A 404 -11.98 -15.48 24.06
CA VAL A 404 -11.60 -14.05 24.16
C VAL A 404 -12.82 -13.16 24.41
N ILE A 405 -13.96 -13.43 23.75
CA ILE A 405 -15.20 -12.65 23.95
C ILE A 405 -15.76 -12.87 25.36
N ALA A 406 -15.85 -14.11 25.83
CA ALA A 406 -16.33 -14.41 27.18
C ALA A 406 -15.46 -13.76 28.27
N LEU A 407 -14.14 -13.82 28.12
CA LEU A 407 -13.19 -13.22 29.07
C LEU A 407 -13.27 -11.69 29.06
N GLY A 408 -13.41 -11.07 27.88
CA GLY A 408 -13.57 -9.62 27.74
C GLY A 408 -14.85 -9.10 28.42
N VAL A 409 -15.97 -9.80 28.27
CA VAL A 409 -17.23 -9.46 28.95
C VAL A 409 -17.09 -9.62 30.48
N LEU A 410 -16.43 -10.67 30.96
CA LEU A 410 -16.22 -10.89 32.40
C LEU A 410 -15.41 -9.75 33.04
N ILE A 411 -14.33 -9.32 32.37
CA ILE A 411 -13.47 -8.20 32.83
C ILE A 411 -14.26 -6.88 32.85
N ALA A 412 -15.06 -6.60 31.82
CA ALA A 412 -15.88 -5.39 31.76
C ALA A 412 -16.92 -5.33 32.90
N VAL A 413 -17.60 -6.44 33.21
CA VAL A 413 -18.57 -6.52 34.30
C VAL A 413 -17.90 -6.28 35.66
N LEU A 414 -16.74 -6.91 35.93
CA LEU A 414 -16.00 -6.71 37.18
C LEU A 414 -15.54 -5.25 37.37
N PHE A 415 -15.16 -4.57 36.29
CA PHE A 415 -14.74 -3.17 36.33
C PHE A 415 -15.91 -2.22 36.64
N LEU A 416 -17.09 -2.49 36.08
CA LEU A 416 -18.31 -1.71 36.34
C LEU A 416 -18.83 -1.89 37.78
N ILE A 417 -18.73 -3.10 38.34
CA ILE A 417 -19.11 -3.35 39.74
C ILE A 417 -18.18 -2.60 40.70
N LYS A 418 -16.85 -2.65 40.49
CA LYS A 418 -15.89 -1.89 41.32
C LYS A 418 -16.13 -0.38 41.30
N ARG A 419 -16.52 0.20 40.15
CA ARG A 419 -16.78 1.64 40.03
C ARG A 419 -17.99 2.13 40.84
N LYS A 420 -18.94 1.25 41.21
CA LYS A 420 -20.18 1.66 41.89
C LYS A 420 -20.09 1.73 43.42
N SER A 421 -18.95 1.35 44.01
CA SER A 421 -18.78 1.19 45.47
C SER A 421 -18.16 2.40 46.21
N HIS A 422 -18.05 3.57 45.58
CA HIS A 422 -17.37 4.75 46.17
C HIS A 422 -18.22 6.04 46.23
N ASN A 423 -19.54 5.97 46.04
CA ASN A 423 -20.45 7.09 46.30
C ASN A 423 -21.38 6.76 47.47
N GLY A 424 -20.89 7.01 48.69
CA GLY A 424 -21.71 7.00 49.89
C GLY A 424 -21.15 8.00 50.90
N PHE A 425 -21.74 9.19 50.94
CA PHE A 425 -22.20 9.86 52.15
C PHE A 425 -23.07 11.07 51.76
N GLU A 426 -23.86 11.56 52.71
CA GLU A 426 -25.16 12.22 52.51
C GLU A 426 -25.29 13.46 53.41
N HIS A 427 -26.33 14.30 53.19
CA HIS A 427 -26.77 15.47 54.01
C HIS A 427 -26.03 16.82 53.77
N PRO A 428 -26.64 17.98 54.13
CA PRO A 428 -27.95 18.50 53.69
C PRO A 428 -27.86 20.03 53.31
N PRO A 429 -28.96 20.77 53.01
CA PRO A 429 -28.86 22.09 52.35
C PRO A 429 -28.81 23.30 53.28
N GLN A 430 -28.33 24.45 52.77
CA GLN A 430 -28.64 25.78 53.31
C GLN A 430 -29.13 26.75 52.21
N GLN A 431 -30.18 27.50 52.55
CA GLN A 431 -30.74 28.60 51.77
C GLN A 431 -30.05 29.92 52.14
N HIS A 432 -30.07 30.89 51.21
CA HIS A 432 -30.15 32.35 51.37
C HIS A 432 -29.56 32.99 50.09
N SER A 433 -30.04 34.07 49.49
CA SER A 433 -31.31 34.81 49.40
C SER A 433 -30.94 36.13 48.70
N ASP A 434 -31.58 36.39 47.56
CA ASP A 434 -32.03 37.71 47.06
C ASP A 434 -31.06 38.88 46.74
N ASP A 435 -31.52 39.65 45.75
CA ASP A 435 -31.18 41.03 45.35
C ASP A 435 -29.74 41.40 44.90
N GLY A 436 -29.53 42.30 43.93
CA GLY A 436 -30.49 43.08 43.13
C GLY A 436 -30.16 44.58 43.11
N SER A 437 -30.02 45.16 41.90
CA SER A 437 -29.92 46.61 41.57
C SER A 437 -28.55 47.20 41.19
N THR A 438 -28.40 47.41 39.87
CA THR A 438 -28.01 48.68 39.20
C THR A 438 -26.97 49.62 39.83
N LEU A 439 -25.92 49.98 39.06
CA LEU A 439 -25.80 51.27 38.33
C LEU A 439 -24.42 51.40 37.62
N ALA A 440 -24.40 52.07 36.47
CA ALA A 440 -23.20 52.58 35.77
C ALA A 440 -23.32 54.13 35.70
N PRO A 441 -22.42 54.93 35.07
CA PRO A 441 -21.14 54.63 34.38
C PRO A 441 -19.97 55.59 34.77
N THR A 442 -18.80 55.54 34.09
CA THR A 442 -18.16 56.65 33.31
C THR A 442 -16.62 56.56 33.10
N THR A 443 -16.18 56.70 31.83
CA THR A 443 -14.94 57.32 31.29
C THR A 443 -13.50 56.73 31.48
N PRO A 444 -12.51 57.04 30.57
CA PRO A 444 -11.37 56.14 30.25
C PRO A 444 -9.93 56.76 30.18
N SER A 445 -8.92 55.89 29.94
CA SER A 445 -7.56 56.14 29.35
C SER A 445 -6.56 57.01 30.18
N PRO A 446 -5.21 57.03 29.92
CA PRO A 446 -4.36 56.58 28.78
C PRO A 446 -3.33 55.45 29.11
N SER A 447 -2.72 54.67 28.21
CA SER A 447 -1.82 54.90 27.04
C SER A 447 -0.38 55.38 27.35
N TYR A 448 0.61 54.48 27.26
CA TYR A 448 2.07 54.60 26.93
C TYR A 448 2.70 53.19 27.18
N GLY A 449 3.73 52.64 26.51
CA GLY A 449 4.55 53.04 25.36
C GLY A 449 5.48 51.87 24.91
N VAL A 450 6.25 52.05 23.83
CA VAL A 450 7.18 51.11 23.14
C VAL A 450 8.56 51.83 23.01
N PRO A 451 9.77 51.23 22.76
CA PRO A 451 10.22 49.83 22.60
C PRO A 451 11.38 49.41 23.56
N HIS A 452 11.97 48.21 23.41
CA HIS A 452 13.40 48.00 23.06
C HIS A 452 13.82 46.50 23.03
N HIS A 453 14.91 46.22 22.31
CA HIS A 453 15.58 44.93 22.01
C HIS A 453 17.07 45.08 22.44
N PRO A 454 17.97 44.07 22.45
CA PRO A 454 17.88 42.61 22.61
C PRO A 454 18.63 42.09 23.87
N GLN A 455 18.67 40.77 24.11
CA GLN A 455 19.94 39.98 24.17
C GLN A 455 19.72 38.48 24.45
N ASN A 456 20.60 37.66 23.87
CA ASN A 456 20.75 36.21 24.08
C ASN A 456 21.74 35.98 25.25
N PRO A 457 21.61 34.93 26.09
CA PRO A 457 22.61 33.86 25.97
C PRO A 457 22.15 32.44 26.38
N GLY A 458 22.91 31.43 25.93
CA GLY A 458 23.22 30.25 26.75
C GLY A 458 22.68 28.88 26.30
N MET A 459 23.39 28.21 25.39
CA MET A 459 23.32 26.74 25.30
C MET A 459 24.06 26.10 26.49
N VAL A 460 23.53 24.98 27.01
CA VAL A 460 24.30 24.03 27.84
C VAL A 460 24.00 22.60 27.37
N HIS A 461 25.06 21.77 27.30
CA HIS A 461 25.07 20.39 26.82
C HIS A 461 24.07 19.44 27.47
N TYR A 462 23.67 18.41 26.72
CA TYR A 462 23.52 17.06 27.27
C TYR A 462 24.20 16.00 26.38
N ASN A 463 24.69 14.93 27.00
CA ASN A 463 25.65 14.00 26.43
C ASN A 463 25.04 12.83 25.63
N ASN A 464 25.80 12.34 24.66
CA ASN A 464 25.60 11.05 24.01
C ASN A 464 25.76 9.90 25.02
N ILE A 465 24.78 8.98 25.09
CA ILE A 465 24.98 7.60 25.50
C ILE A 465 24.20 6.70 24.54
N ALA A 466 24.91 5.88 23.78
CA ALA A 466 24.32 4.83 22.96
C ALA A 466 24.28 3.50 23.73
N PRO A 467 23.16 2.74 23.66
CA PRO A 467 23.17 1.30 23.96
C PRO A 467 23.28 0.49 22.67
N GLN A 468 24.09 -0.57 22.68
CA GLN A 468 24.14 -1.55 21.59
C GLN A 468 23.18 -2.73 21.80
N TYR A 469 22.87 -3.42 20.69
CA TYR A 469 22.27 -4.76 20.60
C TYR A 469 20.77 -4.84 21.02
N HIS A 470 19.98 -5.86 20.63
CA HIS A 470 20.30 -7.23 20.21
C HIS A 470 19.27 -7.77 19.18
N ASN A 471 19.60 -8.87 18.49
CA ASN A 471 18.67 -9.58 17.60
C ASN A 471 17.42 -10.09 18.34
N ASN A 472 16.26 -10.08 17.68
CA ASN A 472 15.16 -11.00 18.01
C ASN A 472 14.33 -11.37 16.77
N GLN A 473 13.89 -12.62 16.73
CA GLN A 473 13.17 -13.24 15.62
C GLN A 473 11.64 -13.14 15.79
N MET A 474 10.93 -13.38 14.68
CA MET A 474 9.53 -13.84 14.59
C MET A 474 8.38 -12.92 15.07
N ALA A 475 7.52 -12.57 14.10
CA ALA A 475 6.12 -13.00 14.09
C ALA A 475 5.59 -13.03 12.64
N GLN A 476 5.32 -14.22 12.09
CA GLN A 476 4.61 -14.35 10.81
C GLN A 476 3.14 -13.93 10.99
N TYR A 477 2.65 -13.06 10.11
CA TYR A 477 1.21 -12.82 9.92
C TYR A 477 0.77 -13.49 8.62
N ASP A 478 0.44 -14.78 8.72
CA ASP A 478 -0.07 -15.56 7.59
C ASP A 478 -1.60 -15.42 7.45
N ASN A 479 -2.07 -15.52 6.20
CA ASN A 479 -3.43 -15.86 5.76
C ASN A 479 -4.56 -14.82 5.89
N TYR A 480 -4.91 -14.22 4.74
CA TYR A 480 -6.25 -13.68 4.49
C TYR A 480 -7.11 -14.79 3.87
N ALA A 481 -8.15 -15.25 4.59
CA ALA A 481 -9.01 -16.34 4.15
C ALA A 481 -10.43 -15.83 3.82
N TRP A 482 -10.94 -16.22 2.65
CA TRP A 482 -12.29 -15.92 2.20
C TRP A 482 -13.00 -17.21 1.76
N ASP A 483 -13.78 -17.84 2.66
CA ASP A 483 -15.20 -18.22 2.49
C ASP A 483 -15.70 -19.11 3.66
N GLN A 484 -17.02 -19.28 3.73
CA GLN A 484 -17.83 -20.28 4.44
C GLN A 484 -18.48 -19.92 5.80
N LYS A 485 -19.68 -20.49 6.00
CA LYS A 485 -20.64 -20.21 7.07
C LYS A 485 -20.73 -21.40 8.05
N GLN A 486 -20.82 -21.05 9.34
CA GLN A 486 -21.36 -21.78 10.52
C GLN A 486 -21.50 -23.32 10.49
N TYR A 487 -20.92 -24.03 11.49
CA TYR A 487 -21.62 -24.66 12.65
C TYR A 487 -20.59 -25.32 13.63
N GLY A 488 -21.04 -25.91 14.75
CA GLY A 488 -20.25 -26.26 15.96
C GLY A 488 -19.57 -27.67 16.03
N PRO A 489 -19.26 -28.23 17.23
CA PRO A 489 -17.86 -28.56 17.56
C PRO A 489 -17.49 -29.99 18.09
N ILE A 490 -16.19 -30.38 17.94
CA ILE A 490 -15.34 -31.32 18.80
C ILE A 490 -15.66 -32.85 18.64
N PRO A 491 -14.74 -33.87 18.84
CA PRO A 491 -13.39 -34.00 19.49
C PRO A 491 -12.23 -34.66 18.64
N PRO A 492 -11.02 -34.97 19.19
CA PRO A 492 -9.78 -35.19 18.38
C PRO A 492 -9.18 -36.62 18.31
N SER A 493 -8.35 -36.85 17.26
CA SER A 493 -7.28 -37.87 17.07
C SER A 493 -6.57 -37.62 15.71
N SER A 494 -5.35 -38.08 15.33
CA SER A 494 -4.20 -38.76 15.99
C SER A 494 -2.89 -38.50 15.19
N SER A 495 -1.72 -39.00 15.65
CA SER A 495 -0.37 -38.77 15.07
C SER A 495 0.02 -39.63 13.84
N PRO A 496 1.11 -39.29 13.09
CA PRO A 496 1.53 -39.98 11.85
C PRO A 496 2.87 -40.78 11.94
N PRO A 497 3.18 -41.67 10.96
CA PRO A 497 4.53 -42.09 10.57
C PRO A 497 4.98 -41.36 9.26
N VAL A 498 6.18 -40.78 9.06
CA VAL A 498 7.60 -41.16 9.29
C VAL A 498 8.27 -41.94 8.13
N SER A 499 9.11 -41.20 7.40
CA SER A 499 10.28 -41.62 6.58
C SER A 499 10.09 -42.33 5.22
N GLN A 500 10.80 -41.87 4.19
CA GLN A 500 12.04 -42.46 3.64
C GLN A 500 12.74 -41.44 2.70
N PRO A 501 14.08 -41.44 2.55
CA PRO A 501 14.82 -40.40 1.81
C PRO A 501 15.18 -40.79 0.36
N TYR A 502 15.29 -39.81 -0.54
CA TYR A 502 15.85 -40.01 -1.89
C TYR A 502 17.19 -39.28 -2.07
N SER A 503 18.17 -40.01 -2.60
CA SER A 503 19.53 -39.55 -2.91
C SER A 503 19.65 -39.00 -4.34
N SER A 504 20.34 -37.87 -4.50
CA SER A 504 20.66 -37.28 -5.82
C SER A 504 22.13 -37.49 -6.20
N PRO A 505 22.48 -37.86 -7.45
CA PRO A 505 23.88 -37.97 -7.89
C PRO A 505 24.57 -36.61 -8.10
N ARG A 506 25.87 -36.55 -7.79
CA ARG A 506 26.76 -35.45 -8.17
C ARG A 506 26.94 -35.38 -9.69
N SER A 507 26.98 -34.16 -10.24
CA SER A 507 27.69 -33.88 -11.50
C SER A 507 28.92 -33.02 -11.21
N ALA A 508 30.00 -33.24 -11.94
CA ALA A 508 31.28 -32.57 -11.74
C ALA A 508 31.41 -31.34 -12.65
N TYR A 509 31.98 -30.26 -12.13
CA TYR A 509 32.48 -29.14 -12.93
C TYR A 509 34.00 -29.03 -12.78
N ALA A 510 34.69 -28.91 -13.92
CA ALA A 510 36.11 -28.62 -13.98
C ALA A 510 36.36 -27.09 -13.90
N PRO A 511 37.53 -26.64 -13.42
CA PRO A 511 37.78 -25.22 -13.16
C PRO A 511 38.18 -24.46 -14.43
N ILE A 512 37.81 -23.18 -14.52
CA ILE A 512 38.34 -22.24 -15.51
C ILE A 512 38.93 -21.02 -14.82
N HIS A 513 40.19 -20.77 -15.17
CA HIS A 513 41.07 -19.63 -14.92
C HIS A 513 40.58 -18.41 -14.14
N GLN A 514 41.29 -18.21 -13.03
CA GLN A 514 41.61 -16.95 -12.38
C GLN A 514 42.33 -16.00 -13.35
N LEU A 515 41.95 -14.70 -13.36
CA LEU A 515 42.72 -13.61 -13.98
C LEU A 515 42.76 -12.40 -13.04
N ASP A 516 43.74 -11.53 -13.25
CA ASP A 516 44.35 -10.74 -12.17
C ASP A 516 43.54 -9.62 -11.53
N SER A 517 43.87 -9.41 -10.25
CA SER A 517 43.59 -8.22 -9.48
C SER A 517 44.59 -7.11 -9.80
N GLU A 518 44.14 -5.97 -10.35
CA GLU A 518 44.69 -4.64 -10.04
C GLU A 518 43.92 -3.52 -10.75
N THR A 519 43.07 -2.80 -10.00
CA THR A 519 42.85 -1.34 -10.03
C THR A 519 41.56 -1.00 -9.26
N ARG A 520 41.72 -0.53 -8.02
CA ARG A 520 40.62 -0.17 -7.11
C ARG A 520 40.51 1.35 -7.02
N PRO A 521 39.36 1.96 -7.33
CA PRO A 521 39.00 3.27 -6.79
C PRO A 521 38.32 3.12 -5.43
N THR A 522 38.64 4.01 -4.51
CA THR A 522 38.24 3.96 -3.10
C THR A 522 36.76 4.25 -2.91
N GLU A 523 36.06 3.41 -2.13
CA GLU A 523 34.73 3.74 -1.60
C GLU A 523 34.85 4.94 -0.64
N LEU A 524 34.21 6.06 -0.97
CA LEU A 524 33.96 7.13 0.00
C LEU A 524 32.60 6.92 0.64
N CYS A 525 32.59 6.60 1.94
CA CYS A 525 31.40 6.66 2.76
C CYS A 525 30.88 8.10 2.81
N ALA A 526 29.77 8.40 2.14
CA ALA A 526 29.06 9.66 2.28
C ALA A 526 28.21 9.64 3.56
N GLN A 527 28.47 10.58 4.47
CA GLN A 527 27.58 10.82 5.61
C GLN A 527 26.43 11.76 5.19
N PRO A 528 25.21 11.60 5.73
CA PRO A 528 24.12 12.52 5.47
C PRO A 528 24.42 13.88 6.12
N LEU A 529 24.53 14.93 5.29
CA LEU A 529 24.57 16.31 5.76
C LEU A 529 23.23 16.65 6.45
N TYR A 530 23.30 17.03 7.72
CA TYR A 530 22.16 17.62 8.45
C TYR A 530 22.34 19.12 8.55
N GLU A 531 21.39 19.88 7.99
CA GLU A 531 21.09 21.23 8.47
C GLU A 531 19.60 21.53 8.24
N LEU A 532 18.90 21.98 9.28
CA LEU A 532 17.45 22.21 9.31
C LEU A 532 17.15 23.71 9.48
N PRO A 533 16.30 24.30 8.63
CA PRO A 533 15.52 25.48 8.97
C PRO A 533 14.26 25.12 9.78
N ASN A 534 13.71 26.10 10.49
CA ASN A 534 12.70 25.93 11.54
C ASN A 534 11.30 25.47 11.08
N GLN A 535 10.55 24.94 12.07
CA GLN A 535 9.24 24.30 11.94
C GLN A 535 8.08 25.26 11.64
N ALA A 536 7.14 24.82 10.80
CA ALA A 536 5.77 25.36 10.71
C ALA A 536 4.77 24.32 10.15
N ASN A 537 4.66 23.13 10.77
CA ASN A 537 3.65 22.11 10.43
C ASN A 537 3.10 21.47 11.73
N SER A 538 2.14 22.11 12.37
CA SER A 538 1.68 21.78 13.73
C SER A 538 0.61 20.68 13.85
N HIS A 539 -0.05 20.31 12.76
CA HIS A 539 -1.24 19.44 12.82
C HIS A 539 -0.93 17.94 12.87
N GLU A 540 0.29 17.52 12.53
CA GLU A 540 0.68 16.09 12.52
C GLU A 540 1.21 15.59 13.89
N LEU A 541 1.45 16.50 14.85
CA LEU A 541 2.02 16.18 16.18
C LEU A 541 1.05 15.51 17.17
N VAL A 542 -0.27 15.63 16.97
CA VAL A 542 -1.27 15.26 18.00
C VAL A 542 -1.48 13.73 18.09
N ALA A 543 -1.44 13.01 16.97
CA ALA A 543 -1.63 11.56 16.95
C ALA A 543 -0.43 10.81 17.58
N GLU A 544 0.79 11.19 17.23
CA GLU A 544 2.01 10.48 17.63
C GLU A 544 2.46 10.82 19.07
N SER A 545 2.09 12.01 19.58
CA SER A 545 2.35 12.39 20.98
C SER A 545 1.41 11.72 21.97
N ALA A 546 0.13 11.52 21.60
CA ALA A 546 -0.84 10.80 22.42
C ALA A 546 -0.44 9.31 22.59
N GLN A 547 0.00 8.66 21.51
CA GLN A 547 0.42 7.26 21.55
C GLN A 547 1.70 7.07 22.38
N ARG A 548 2.75 7.87 22.15
CA ARG A 548 3.98 7.80 22.98
C ARG A 548 3.74 8.09 24.46
N ARG A 549 2.81 9.01 24.79
CA ARG A 549 2.44 9.28 26.20
C ARG A 549 1.66 8.11 26.83
N ALA A 550 0.83 7.40 26.05
CA ALA A 550 0.15 6.20 26.52
C ALA A 550 1.13 5.03 26.77
N GLU A 551 2.06 4.80 25.84
CA GLU A 551 3.09 3.75 25.96
C GLU A 551 4.03 4.00 27.15
N GLN A 552 4.43 5.25 27.40
CA GLN A 552 5.21 5.63 28.59
C GLN A 552 4.44 5.39 29.90
N LEU A 553 3.16 5.76 29.98
CA LEU A 553 2.33 5.50 31.16
C LEU A 553 2.14 3.99 31.41
N GLN A 554 2.02 3.20 30.34
CA GLN A 554 1.90 1.74 30.44
C GLN A 554 3.20 1.07 30.92
N GLN A 555 4.36 1.51 30.43
CA GLN A 555 5.67 1.05 30.95
C GLN A 555 5.85 1.46 32.43
N GLN A 556 5.45 2.68 32.80
CA GLN A 556 5.57 3.15 34.19
C GLN A 556 4.67 2.35 35.15
N GLN A 557 3.45 1.97 34.72
CA GLN A 557 2.61 1.05 35.49
C GLN A 557 3.21 -0.37 35.61
N GLN A 558 3.78 -0.92 34.53
CA GLN A 558 4.43 -2.23 34.59
C GLN A 558 5.65 -2.23 35.53
N GLN A 559 6.45 -1.16 35.55
CA GLN A 559 7.56 -1.01 36.50
C GLN A 559 7.08 -0.92 37.95
N GLN A 560 6.00 -0.17 38.23
CA GLN A 560 5.41 -0.10 39.58
C GLN A 560 4.85 -1.46 40.03
N GLN A 561 4.18 -2.21 39.16
CA GLN A 561 3.70 -3.57 39.47
C GLN A 561 4.86 -4.54 39.74
N GLY A 562 5.95 -4.45 38.96
CA GLY A 562 7.17 -5.23 39.20
C GLY A 562 7.81 -4.95 40.56
N GLN A 563 7.89 -3.67 40.96
CA GLN A 563 8.42 -3.29 42.28
C GLN A 563 7.52 -3.77 43.44
N GLN A 564 6.19 -3.70 43.29
CA GLN A 564 5.26 -4.22 44.30
C GLN A 564 5.35 -5.74 44.45
N MET A 565 5.46 -6.49 43.35
CA MET A 565 5.69 -7.94 43.36
C MET A 565 7.00 -8.30 44.08
N TYR A 566 8.08 -7.56 43.82
CA TYR A 566 9.37 -7.79 44.46
C TYR A 566 9.33 -7.52 45.97
N GLN A 567 8.67 -6.44 46.41
CA GLN A 567 8.47 -6.15 47.83
C GLN A 567 7.60 -7.22 48.53
N GLN A 568 6.57 -7.75 47.87
CA GLN A 568 5.79 -8.87 48.40
C GLN A 568 6.61 -10.15 48.55
N GLN A 569 7.51 -10.46 47.61
CA GLN A 569 8.41 -11.61 47.75
C GLN A 569 9.38 -11.45 48.93
N GLN A 570 9.97 -10.26 49.12
CA GLN A 570 10.83 -10.02 50.29
C GLN A 570 10.06 -10.13 51.62
N ALA A 571 8.84 -9.58 51.70
CA ALA A 571 8.00 -9.68 52.88
C ALA A 571 7.59 -11.13 53.22
N GLN A 572 7.49 -12.02 52.22
CA GLN A 572 7.20 -13.45 52.43
C GLN A 572 8.41 -14.28 52.85
N GLN A 573 9.65 -13.79 52.67
CA GLN A 573 10.87 -14.50 53.05
C GLN A 573 11.31 -14.23 54.50
N GLN A 574 10.93 -13.09 55.09
CA GLN A 574 11.31 -12.71 56.45
C GLN A 574 10.86 -13.64 57.61
N PRO A 575 9.80 -14.48 57.52
CA PRO A 575 9.43 -15.36 58.64
C PRO A 575 10.35 -16.56 58.91
N GLN A 576 11.28 -16.91 58.01
CA GLN A 576 12.11 -18.11 58.17
C GLN A 576 13.45 -17.92 58.89
N GLU A 577 14.01 -16.71 58.93
CA GLU A 577 15.32 -16.48 59.58
C GLU A 577 15.23 -16.29 61.11
N GLN A 578 14.04 -16.03 61.68
CA GLN A 578 13.85 -15.88 63.13
C GLN A 578 13.59 -17.20 63.89
N MET A 579 13.63 -18.37 63.22
CA MET A 579 13.51 -19.69 63.89
C MET A 579 14.83 -20.46 64.06
N TYR A 580 15.98 -19.88 63.66
CA TYR A 580 17.28 -20.56 63.72
C TYR A 580 18.32 -19.94 64.67
N GLU A 581 17.90 -19.02 65.56
CA GLU A 581 18.76 -18.46 66.60
C GLU A 581 18.22 -18.77 68.01
N GLY A 582 18.38 -20.03 68.46
CA GLY A 582 17.73 -20.44 69.70
C GLY A 582 17.99 -21.86 70.23
N GLN A 583 19.19 -22.42 70.13
CA GLN A 583 19.65 -23.53 71.01
C GLN A 583 21.16 -23.82 70.88
N LEU A 584 21.96 -23.33 71.82
CA LEU A 584 23.33 -23.78 72.07
C LEU A 584 23.34 -24.75 73.26
N PRO A 585 23.91 -25.96 73.15
CA PRO A 585 24.01 -26.89 74.27
C PRO A 585 25.19 -26.55 75.21
N PRO A 586 25.09 -26.84 76.52
CA PRO A 586 26.11 -26.48 77.50
C PRO A 586 27.37 -27.36 77.43
N ARG A 587 28.54 -26.73 77.63
CA ARG A 587 29.80 -27.44 77.89
C ARG A 587 29.77 -28.07 79.29
N TYR A 588 30.04 -29.37 79.38
CA TYR A 588 30.50 -29.99 80.63
C TYR A 588 32.02 -29.85 80.77
N GLN A 589 32.46 -29.62 82.01
CA GLN A 589 33.85 -29.48 82.40
C GLN A 589 34.46 -30.84 82.77
N GLN A 590 35.76 -30.98 82.51
CA GLN A 590 36.73 -31.61 83.42
C GLN A 590 37.91 -30.63 83.57
#